data_AF-A0A847U7X8-F1
#
_entry.id   AF-A0A847U7X8-F1
#
_cell.length_a   1.000
_cell.length_b   1.000
_cell.length_c   1.000
_cell.angle_alpha   90.00
_cell.angle_beta   90.00
_cell.angle_gamma   90.00
#
_symmetry.space_group_name_H-M   'P 1'
#
loop_
_entity.id
_entity.type
_entity.pdbx_description
1 polymer ?
#
loop_
_entity_poly.entity_id
_entity_poly.type
_entity_poly.pdbx_seq_one_letter_code
_entity_poly.pdbx_strand_id
1 'polypeptide(L)'
;MSENSGRRNLRMPNDDELFAVVTEHNGGNHVRVQCEDGKERMGRIPGRMKFRTWIETDDVVLVEPWDWQDEKANIEWRYTSQDADQLRDEGHIQ
;
A
#
# COMPACT_ATOMS: atom_id res chain seq x y z
N MET A 1 20.77 -26.79 7.86
CA MET A 1 20.63 -25.42 7.34
C MET A 1 19.40 -25.46 6.45
N SER A 2 18.26 -24.98 6.94
CA SER A 2 17.03 -25.02 6.15
C SER A 2 17.15 -23.97 5.05
N GLU A 3 17.12 -24.42 3.79
CA GLU A 3 16.93 -23.56 2.63
C GLU A 3 15.53 -22.95 2.74
N ASN A 4 15.43 -21.84 3.47
CA ASN A 4 14.22 -21.04 3.46
C ASN A 4 14.25 -20.30 2.13
N SER A 5 13.57 -20.86 1.13
CA SER A 5 13.17 -20.14 -0.09
C SER A 5 12.61 -18.79 0.35
N GLY A 6 13.43 -17.74 0.32
CA GLY A 6 13.19 -16.46 1.01
C GLY A 6 12.01 -15.64 0.46
N ARG A 7 11.22 -16.21 -0.43
CA ARG A 7 10.03 -15.61 -1.02
C ARG A 7 8.81 -15.93 -0.18
N ARG A 8 8.15 -14.90 0.33
CA ARG A 8 6.91 -15.02 1.07
C ARG A 8 5.74 -14.98 0.11
N ASN A 9 4.64 -15.65 0.47
CA ASN A 9 3.39 -15.53 -0.28
C ASN A 9 2.72 -14.20 0.10
N LEU A 10 2.98 -13.17 -0.69
CA LEU A 10 2.47 -11.82 -0.46
C LEU A 10 1.03 -11.71 -0.95
N ARG A 11 0.24 -10.87 -0.28
CA ARG A 11 -1.08 -10.49 -0.78
C ARG A 11 -0.89 -9.76 -2.11
N MET A 12 -1.74 -10.03 -3.08
CA MET A 12 -1.82 -9.28 -4.33
C MET A 12 -3.09 -8.44 -4.33
N PRO A 13 -3.13 -7.31 -5.06
CA PRO A 13 -4.36 -6.54 -5.25
C PRO A 13 -5.44 -7.40 -5.91
N ASN A 14 -6.69 -7.16 -5.52
CA ASN A 14 -7.86 -7.63 -6.26
C ASN A 14 -8.20 -6.66 -7.41
N ASP A 15 -9.28 -6.94 -8.18
CA ASP A 15 -9.68 -6.13 -9.35
C ASP A 15 -9.97 -4.65 -9.02
N ASP A 16 -10.39 -4.35 -7.78
CA ASP A 16 -10.72 -2.99 -7.31
C ASP A 16 -9.60 -2.37 -6.44
N GLU A 17 -8.46 -3.06 -6.29
CA GLU A 17 -7.33 -2.59 -5.50
C GLU A 17 -6.13 -2.29 -6.39
N LEU A 18 -5.29 -1.36 -5.93
CA LEU A 18 -4.05 -0.97 -6.60
C LEU A 18 -2.90 -0.94 -5.59
N PHE A 19 -1.70 -1.22 -6.06
CA PHE A 19 -0.50 -0.84 -5.35
C PHE A 19 -0.35 0.68 -5.33
N ALA A 20 0.14 1.19 -4.21
CA ALA A 20 0.53 2.58 -4.08
C ALA A 20 1.68 2.75 -3.10
N VAL A 21 2.41 3.86 -3.25
CA VAL A 21 3.47 4.27 -2.34
C VAL A 21 3.03 5.52 -1.59
N VAL A 22 3.24 5.54 -0.28
CA VAL A 22 2.89 6.71 0.54
C VAL A 22 3.89 7.83 0.29
N THR A 23 3.39 8.99 -0.15
CA THR A 23 4.22 10.17 -0.45
C THR A 23 4.23 11.16 0.71
N GLU A 24 3.11 11.35 1.41
CA GLU A 24 3.00 12.34 2.48
C GLU A 24 2.05 11.91 3.60
N HIS A 25 2.36 12.37 4.83
CA HIS A 25 1.50 12.24 6.00
C HIS A 25 0.71 13.52 6.24
N ASN A 26 -0.58 13.51 5.87
CA ASN A 26 -1.45 14.68 5.96
C ASN A 26 -2.11 14.83 7.35
N GLY A 27 -1.94 13.83 8.23
CA GLY A 27 -2.57 13.80 9.55
C GLY A 27 -4.06 13.43 9.50
N GLY A 28 -4.71 13.33 10.67
CA GLY A 28 -6.15 13.04 10.73
C GLY A 28 -6.58 11.70 10.12
N ASN A 29 -5.68 10.69 10.13
CA ASN A 29 -5.84 9.38 9.48
C ASN A 29 -5.86 9.43 7.93
N HIS A 30 -5.32 10.48 7.34
CA HIS A 30 -5.16 10.59 5.89
C HIS A 30 -3.68 10.66 5.53
N VAL A 31 -3.34 9.98 4.44
CA VAL A 31 -2.03 9.99 3.81
C VAL A 31 -2.20 10.27 2.32
N ARG A 32 -1.19 10.86 1.69
CA ARG A 32 -1.14 10.98 0.24
C ARG A 32 -0.39 9.79 -0.32
N VAL A 33 -0.93 9.22 -1.40
CA VAL A 33 -0.40 8.02 -2.02
C VAL A 33 -0.28 8.21 -3.52
N GLN A 34 0.84 7.74 -4.08
CA GLN A 34 1.05 7.62 -5.52
C GLN A 34 0.67 6.21 -5.94
N CYS A 35 -0.40 6.07 -6.70
CA CYS A 35 -0.90 4.79 -7.18
C CYS A 35 -0.15 4.34 -8.43
N GLU A 36 -0.14 3.02 -8.68
CA GLU A 36 0.48 2.40 -9.86
C GLU A 36 -0.13 2.86 -11.20
N ASP A 37 -1.39 3.34 -11.18
CA ASP A 37 -2.07 3.91 -12.34
C ASP A 37 -1.60 5.35 -12.68
N GLY A 38 -0.61 5.86 -11.95
CA GLY A 38 -0.01 7.18 -12.14
C GLY A 38 -0.77 8.32 -11.47
N LYS A 39 -1.86 8.05 -10.75
CA LYS A 39 -2.62 9.09 -10.05
C LYS A 39 -2.21 9.21 -8.58
N GLU A 40 -2.22 10.44 -8.07
CA GLU A 40 -2.14 10.68 -6.63
C GLU A 40 -3.54 10.69 -6.02
N ARG A 41 -3.71 9.97 -4.91
CA ARG A 41 -4.96 9.91 -4.15
C ARG A 41 -4.74 10.23 -2.69
N MET A 42 -5.81 10.65 -2.01
CA MET A 42 -5.85 10.75 -0.56
C MET A 42 -6.33 9.42 0.02
N GLY A 43 -5.39 8.68 0.60
CA GLY A 43 -5.61 7.43 1.29
C GLY A 43 -6.17 7.65 2.70
N ARG A 44 -7.34 7.08 2.98
CA ARG A 44 -7.93 7.02 4.32
C ARG A 44 -7.42 5.76 5.03
N ILE A 45 -6.86 5.93 6.23
CA ILE A 45 -6.45 4.82 7.10
C ILE A 45 -7.66 4.35 7.92
N PRO A 46 -8.16 3.12 7.71
CA PRO A 46 -9.27 2.59 8.51
C PRO A 46 -8.89 2.49 9.99
N GLY A 47 -9.87 2.66 10.89
CA GLY A 47 -9.64 2.58 12.34
C GLY A 47 -9.00 1.25 12.79
N ARG A 48 -9.29 0.15 12.08
CA ARG A 48 -8.65 -1.16 12.30
C ARG A 48 -7.13 -1.13 12.11
N MET A 49 -6.61 -0.30 11.21
CA MET A 49 -5.18 -0.16 10.95
C MET A 49 -4.53 0.90 11.82
N LYS A 50 -5.23 2.00 12.08
CA LYS A 50 -4.71 3.17 12.81
C LYS A 50 -3.90 2.84 14.07
N PHE A 51 -4.36 1.86 14.86
CA PHE A 51 -3.72 1.49 16.13
C PHE A 51 -2.79 0.27 16.03
N ARG A 52 -2.77 -0.41 14.88
CA ARG A 52 -2.06 -1.69 14.70
C ARG A 52 -0.88 -1.56 13.75
N THR A 53 -0.97 -0.64 12.80
CA THR A 53 -0.01 -0.46 11.73
C THR A 53 0.39 1.00 11.69
N TRP A 54 1.66 1.25 12.00
CA TRP A 54 2.29 2.52 11.70
C TRP A 54 2.55 2.57 10.20
N ILE A 55 2.08 3.61 9.54
CA ILE A 55 2.32 3.88 8.12
C ILE A 55 3.24 5.09 8.07
N GLU A 56 4.27 5.04 7.24
CA GLU A 56 5.25 6.11 7.03
C GLU A 56 5.40 6.43 5.55
N THR A 57 6.05 7.55 5.25
CA THR A 57 6.42 7.88 3.87
C THR A 57 7.32 6.78 3.31
N ASP A 58 7.20 6.52 2.00
CA ASP A 58 7.86 5.44 1.25
C ASP A 58 7.37 4.01 1.57
N ASP A 59 6.38 3.85 2.45
CA ASP A 59 5.73 2.55 2.63
C ASP A 59 4.90 2.17 1.39
N VAL A 60 4.97 0.89 1.02
CA VAL A 60 4.12 0.31 -0.02
C VAL A 60 2.83 -0.20 0.61
N VAL A 61 1.71 0.19 0.02
CA VAL A 61 0.37 -0.12 0.50
C VAL A 61 -0.52 -0.64 -0.62
N LEU A 62 -1.59 -1.34 -0.24
CA LEU A 62 -2.73 -1.56 -1.13
C LEU A 62 -3.78 -0.50 -0.85
N VAL A 63 -4.32 0.05 -1.93
CA VAL A 63 -5.36 1.07 -1.90
C VAL A 63 -6.56 0.61 -2.71
N GLU A 64 -7.75 0.92 -2.21
CA GLU A 64 -9.02 0.72 -2.91
C GLU A 64 -9.59 2.11 -3.25
N PRO A 65 -9.45 2.58 -4.50
CA PRO A 65 -10.04 3.85 -4.94
C PRO A 65 -11.56 3.87 -4.76
N TRP A 66 -12.13 5.04 -4.46
CA TRP A 66 -13.59 5.15 -4.34
C TRP A 66 -14.24 5.33 -5.72
N ASP A 67 -15.26 4.52 -6.02
CA ASP A 67 -16.01 4.55 -7.29
C ASP A 67 -16.60 5.92 -7.64
N TRP A 68 -16.92 6.73 -6.63
CA TRP A 68 -17.59 8.02 -6.77
C TRP A 68 -16.66 9.23 -6.60
N GLN A 69 -15.43 9.02 -6.12
CA GLN A 69 -14.43 10.08 -5.97
C GLN A 69 -13.03 9.51 -6.17
N ASP A 70 -12.55 9.54 -7.41
CA ASP A 70 -11.25 8.97 -7.82
C ASP A 70 -10.04 9.59 -7.08
N GLU A 71 -10.16 10.81 -6.55
CA GLU A 71 -9.13 11.46 -5.74
C GLU A 71 -8.93 10.82 -4.36
N LYS A 72 -9.81 9.90 -3.95
CA LYS A 72 -9.79 9.26 -2.63
C LYS A 72 -9.71 7.75 -2.75
N ALA A 73 -9.07 7.14 -1.76
CA ALA A 73 -8.97 5.70 -1.64
C ALA A 73 -8.97 5.28 -0.17
N ASN A 74 -9.32 4.02 0.10
CA ASN A 74 -9.09 3.39 1.40
C ASN A 74 -7.75 2.65 1.40
N ILE A 75 -6.99 2.73 2.50
CA ILE A 75 -5.80 1.89 2.69
C ILE A 75 -6.25 0.54 3.22
N GLU A 76 -5.96 -0.52 2.47
CA GLU A 76 -6.40 -1.89 2.81
C GLU A 76 -5.27 -2.73 3.43
N TRP A 77 -4.02 -2.51 2.99
CA TRP A 77 -2.87 -3.27 3.48
C TRP A 77 -1.60 -2.42 3.47
N ARG A 78 -0.66 -2.75 4.35
CA ARG A 78 0.72 -2.22 4.35
C ARG A 78 1.69 -3.39 4.24
N TYR A 79 2.60 -3.31 3.29
CA TYR A 79 3.71 -4.24 3.16
C TYR A 79 4.86 -3.84 4.08
N THR A 80 5.57 -4.82 4.64
CA THR A 80 6.85 -4.54 5.31
C THR A 80 7.90 -4.18 4.27
N SER A 81 9.01 -3.54 4.67
CA SER A 81 10.10 -3.19 3.74
C SER A 81 10.60 -4.41 2.96
N GLN A 82 10.74 -5.56 3.62
CA GLN A 82 11.13 -6.81 2.98
C GLN A 82 10.07 -7.34 2.00
N ASP A 83 8.78 -7.10 2.25
CA ASP A 83 7.71 -7.52 1.32
C ASP A 83 7.73 -6.60 0.09
N ALA A 84 7.91 -5.30 0.32
CA ALA A 84 8.05 -4.31 -0.74
C ALA A 84 9.26 -4.59 -1.65
N ASP A 85 10.39 -4.98 -1.08
CA ASP A 85 11.58 -5.33 -1.85
C ASP A 85 11.33 -6.57 -2.73
N GLN A 86 10.64 -7.58 -2.20
CA GLN A 86 10.23 -8.75 -2.99
C GLN A 86 9.27 -8.35 -4.12
N LEU A 87 8.30 -7.47 -3.87
CA LEU A 87 7.39 -6.97 -4.91
C LEU A 87 8.12 -6.19 -6.02
N ARG A 88 9.16 -5.42 -5.66
CA ARG A 88 10.03 -4.72 -6.62
C ARG A 88 10.84 -5.70 -7.45
N ASP A 89 11.46 -6.69 -6.81
CA ASP A 89 12.25 -7.73 -7.47
C ASP A 89 11.40 -8.58 -8.43
N GLU A 90 10.13 -8.80 -8.09
CA GLU A 90 9.15 -9.50 -8.92
C GLU A 90 8.55 -8.61 -10.04
N GLY A 91 8.83 -7.30 -10.02
CA GLY A 91 8.37 -6.34 -11.03
C GLY A 91 6.90 -5.92 -10.89
N HIS A 92 6.30 -6.12 -9.71
CA HIS A 92 4.92 -5.71 -9.42
C HIS A 92 4.79 -4.22 -9.11
N ILE A 93 5.84 -3.60 -8.59
CA ILE A 93 5.90 -2.17 -8.27
C ILE A 93 7.24 -1.59 -8.73
N GLN A 94 7.25 -0.33 -9.14
CA GLN A 94 8.45 0.39 -9.61
C GLN A 94 9.12 1.23 -8.53
#